data_AF-A0A0K2UWE5-F1
#
_entry.id   AF-A0A0K2UWE5-F1
#
_cell.length_a   1.000
_cell.length_b   1.000
_cell.length_c   1.000
_cell.angle_alpha   90.00
_cell.angle_beta   90.00
_cell.angle_gamma   90.00
#
_symmetry.space_group_name_H-M   'P 1'
#
loop_
_entity.id
_entity.type
_entity.pdbx_description
1 polymer ?
#
loop_
_entity_poly.entity_id
_entity_poly.type
_entity_poly.pdbx_seq_one_letter_code
_entity_poly.pdbx_strand_id
1 'polypeptide(L)'
;MTTAPPHCFIATRQLVESHNWEPLAHPAYSSDPAPSKYHLFGSRGNVLNDLRFDSHAEAKKWIDSWFAAKDNPFFWKAFLNCLKDREIMWLAKAQYFEI
;
A
#
# COMPACT_ATOMS: atom_id res chain seq x y z
N MET A 1 -1.54 -6.33 2.00
CA MET A 1 -0.11 -6.70 1.93
C MET A 1 0.14 -7.31 0.56
N THR A 2 1.30 -7.10 -0.07
CA THR A 2 1.58 -7.77 -1.37
C THR A 2 1.97 -9.23 -1.13
N THR A 3 1.92 -10.06 -2.16
CA THR A 3 2.31 -11.49 -2.10
C THR A 3 3.82 -11.70 -2.29
N ALA A 4 4.66 -10.76 -1.84
CA ALA A 4 6.11 -10.92 -1.95
C ALA A 4 6.59 -12.09 -1.06
N PRO A 5 7.66 -12.81 -1.44
CA PRO A 5 8.17 -13.96 -0.68
C PRO A 5 8.31 -13.73 0.84
N PRO A 6 8.87 -12.60 1.34
CA PRO A 6 8.96 -12.39 2.78
C PRO A 6 7.58 -12.23 3.47
N HIS A 7 6.54 -11.81 2.76
CA HIS A 7 5.18 -11.67 3.30
C HIS A 7 4.40 -12.98 3.32
N CYS A 8 4.81 -13.96 2.51
CA CYS A 8 4.21 -15.28 2.46
C CYS A 8 4.95 -16.33 3.29
N PHE A 9 6.05 -15.95 3.95
CA PHE A 9 6.85 -16.82 4.78
C PHE A 9 6.06 -17.31 6.00
N ILE A 10 6.36 -18.53 6.46
CA ILE A 10 5.62 -19.21 7.54
C ILE A 10 5.64 -18.38 8.83
N ALA A 11 6.81 -17.86 9.23
CA ALA A 11 6.90 -17.05 10.44
C ALA A 11 6.04 -15.78 10.37
N THR A 12 5.91 -15.17 9.19
CA THR A 12 5.03 -14.01 9.00
C THR A 12 3.56 -14.39 9.09
N ARG A 13 3.16 -15.55 8.54
CA ARG A 13 1.78 -16.05 8.68
C ARG A 13 1.42 -16.36 10.12
N GLN A 14 2.31 -17.04 10.85
CA GLN A 14 2.13 -17.34 12.27
C GLN A 14 1.97 -16.06 13.10
N LEU A 15 2.73 -15.00 12.78
CA LEU A 15 2.61 -13.71 13.45
C LEU A 15 1.26 -13.02 13.12
N VAL A 16 0.81 -13.08 11.87
CA VAL A 16 -0.50 -12.53 11.47
C VAL A 16 -1.64 -13.25 12.19
N GLU A 17 -1.56 -14.58 12.27
CA GLU A 17 -2.51 -15.42 13.00
C GLU A 17 -2.48 -15.13 14.51
N SER A 18 -1.30 -14.96 15.12
CA SER A 18 -1.19 -14.66 16.56
C SER A 18 -1.81 -13.32 16.94
N HIS A 19 -1.88 -12.38 15.98
CA HIS A 19 -2.53 -11.08 16.16
C HIS A 19 -4.01 -11.09 15.79
N ASN A 20 -4.56 -12.23 15.37
CA ASN A 20 -5.93 -12.38 14.85
C ASN A 20 -6.22 -11.42 13.68
N TRP A 21 -5.22 -11.17 12.83
CA TRP A 21 -5.40 -10.32 11.66
C TRP A 21 -5.83 -11.16 10.46
N GLU A 22 -6.91 -10.75 9.80
CA GLU A 22 -7.35 -11.39 8.56
C GLU A 22 -6.61 -10.79 7.35
N PRO A 23 -5.77 -11.56 6.65
CA PRO A 23 -5.09 -11.04 5.47
C PRO A 23 -6.07 -10.90 4.31
N LEU A 24 -6.28 -9.66 3.87
CA LEU A 24 -7.07 -9.37 2.67
C LEU A 24 -6.44 -10.05 1.44
N ALA A 25 -7.23 -10.84 0.71
CA ALA A 25 -6.80 -11.50 -0.52
C ALA A 25 -6.18 -10.47 -1.49
N HIS A 26 -5.02 -10.83 -2.04
CA HIS A 26 -4.26 -10.01 -2.98
C HIS A 26 -3.72 -10.90 -4.09
N PRO A 27 -3.98 -10.59 -5.38
CA PRO A 27 -3.48 -11.40 -6.47
C PRO A 27 -1.94 -11.31 -6.57
N ALA A 28 -1.31 -12.43 -6.97
CA ALA A 28 0.13 -12.46 -7.23
C ALA A 28 0.50 -11.56 -8.41
N TYR A 29 1.58 -10.77 -8.25
CA TYR A 29 2.07 -9.83 -9.27
C TYR A 29 1.02 -8.87 -9.83
N SER A 30 -0.02 -8.58 -9.04
CA SER A 30 -0.98 -7.56 -9.38
C SER A 30 -0.30 -6.19 -9.30
N SER A 31 -0.41 -5.40 -10.38
CA SER A 31 -0.29 -3.94 -10.30
C SER A 31 -1.50 -3.37 -9.56
N ASP A 32 -1.82 -3.93 -8.38
CA ASP A 32 -2.95 -3.53 -7.56
C ASP A 32 -2.71 -2.09 -7.10
N PRO A 33 -3.72 -1.22 -7.18
CA PRO A 33 -3.69 0.08 -6.52
C PRO A 33 -3.78 -0.12 -5.01
N ALA A 34 -2.70 -0.63 -4.41
CA ALA A 34 -2.55 -0.63 -2.97
C ALA A 34 -2.61 0.84 -2.49
N PRO A 35 -3.25 1.13 -1.35
CA PRO A 35 -3.39 2.51 -0.86
C PRO A 35 -2.03 3.18 -0.70
N SER A 36 -1.02 2.39 -0.30
CA SER A 36 0.37 2.84 -0.20
C SER A 36 0.98 3.20 -1.56
N LYS A 37 0.83 2.35 -2.58
CA LYS A 37 1.45 2.55 -3.90
C LYS A 37 0.85 3.74 -4.66
N TYR A 38 -0.47 3.75 -4.80
CA TYR A 38 -1.14 4.73 -5.66
C TYR A 38 -1.29 6.10 -5.00
N HIS A 39 -1.66 6.14 -3.71
CA HIS A 39 -1.94 7.40 -3.03
C HIS A 39 -0.74 7.91 -2.23
N LEU A 40 -0.15 7.07 -1.38
CA LEU A 40 0.91 7.49 -0.46
C LEU A 40 2.23 7.78 -1.20
N PHE A 41 2.69 6.85 -2.05
CA PHE A 41 3.92 7.03 -2.84
C PHE A 41 3.66 7.86 -4.11
N GLY A 42 2.46 7.77 -4.70
CA GLY A 42 2.07 8.61 -5.83
C GLY A 42 2.07 10.11 -5.49
N SER A 43 1.55 10.49 -4.32
CA SER A 43 1.60 11.90 -3.86
C SER A 43 3.01 12.39 -3.48
N ARG A 44 3.99 11.48 -3.40
CA ARG A 44 5.38 11.79 -3.03
C ARG A 44 6.34 11.84 -4.21
N GLY A 45 6.00 11.21 -5.34
CA GLY A 45 6.93 10.99 -6.45
C GLY A 45 7.63 12.27 -6.92
N ASN A 46 6.88 13.37 -7.07
CA ASN A 46 7.44 14.64 -7.53
C ASN A 46 8.28 15.35 -6.46
N VAL A 47 7.83 15.34 -5.20
CA VAL A 47 8.53 16.04 -4.10
C VAL A 47 9.84 15.36 -3.72
N LEU A 48 9.90 14.03 -3.80
CA LEU A 48 11.12 13.28 -3.48
C LEU A 48 12.21 13.39 -4.55
N ASN A 49 11.86 13.67 -5.81
CA ASN A 49 12.84 13.80 -6.88
C ASN A 49 13.77 15.00 -6.68
N ASP A 50 13.28 16.05 -6.03
CA ASP A 50 14.03 17.29 -5.79
C ASP A 50 14.74 17.32 -4.43
N LEU A 51 14.57 16.27 -3.60
CA LEU A 51 15.17 16.20 -2.27
C LEU A 51 16.42 15.32 -2.27
N ARG A 52 17.50 15.86 -1.69
CA ARG A 52 18.69 15.09 -1.31
C ARG A 52 18.75 15.08 0.22
N PHE A 53 19.04 13.91 0.77
CA PHE A 53 19.26 13.73 2.20
C PHE A 53 20.71 13.34 2.40
N ASP A 54 21.39 14.01 3.33
CA ASP A 54 22.79 13.76 3.66
C ASP A 54 22.92 12.68 4.75
N SER A 55 21.80 12.32 5.40
CA SER A 55 21.78 11.26 6.42
C SER A 55 20.45 10.55 6.53
N HIS A 56 20.49 9.34 7.10
CA HIS A 56 19.28 8.60 7.48
C HIS A 56 18.41 9.39 8.48
N ALA A 57 19.01 10.12 9.42
CA ALA A 57 18.28 10.90 10.41
C ALA A 57 17.48 12.04 9.76
N GLU A 58 18.06 12.69 8.76
CA GLU A 58 17.40 13.74 7.98
C GLU A 58 16.23 13.18 7.16
N ALA A 59 16.46 12.07 6.44
CA ALA A 59 15.40 11.40 5.70
C ALA A 59 14.24 10.99 6.62
N LYS A 60 14.55 10.46 7.81
CA LYS A 60 13.53 10.11 8.81
C LYS A 60 12.74 11.33 9.26
N LYS A 61 13.42 12.42 9.63
CA LYS A 61 12.76 13.66 10.08
C LYS A 61 11.84 14.25 9.01
N TRP A 62 12.27 14.20 7.74
CA TRP A 62 11.46 14.64 6.62
C TRP A 62 10.21 13.77 6.46
N ILE A 63 10.36 12.44 6.53
CA ILE A 63 9.23 11.51 6.46
C ILE A 63 8.24 11.78 7.61
N ASP A 64 8.73 11.89 8.85
CA ASP A 64 7.90 12.16 10.03
C ASP A 64 7.11 13.47 9.86
N SER A 65 7.78 14.52 9.38
CA SER A 65 7.17 15.84 9.14
C SER A 65 6.13 15.78 8.01
N TRP A 66 6.41 15.02 6.95
CA TRP A 66 5.49 14.85 5.82
C TRP A 66 4.18 14.16 6.23
N PHE A 67 4.27 13.13 7.10
CA PHE A 67 3.10 12.45 7.65
C PHE A 67 2.33 13.33 8.64
N ALA A 68 3.03 14.06 9.51
CA ALA A 68 2.40 14.99 10.45
C ALA A 68 1.62 16.13 9.74
N ALA A 69 2.03 16.48 8.52
CA ALA A 69 1.34 17.47 7.69
C ALA A 69 0.11 16.93 6.95
N LYS A 70 -0.22 15.64 7.03
CA LYS A 70 -1.42 15.06 6.38
C LYS A 70 -2.56 14.97 7.37
N ASP A 71 -3.75 15.25 6.88
CA ASP A 71 -4.99 15.16 7.63
C ASP A 71 -5.65 13.78 7.47
N ASN A 72 -6.61 13.46 8.34
CA ASN A 72 -7.36 12.21 8.25
C ASN A 72 -8.06 12.01 6.89
N PRO A 73 -8.69 13.04 6.27
CA PRO A 73 -9.26 12.94 4.93
C PRO A 73 -8.30 12.45 3.85
N PHE A 74 -7.02 12.83 3.90
CA PHE A 74 -6.00 12.33 2.98
C PHE A 74 -5.91 10.79 3.04
N PHE A 75 -5.74 10.22 4.23
CA PHE A 75 -5.64 8.77 4.39
C PHE A 75 -6.96 8.05 4.10
N TRP A 76 -8.09 8.65 4.46
CA TRP A 76 -9.40 8.06 4.20
C TRP A 76 -9.69 7.98 2.69
N LYS A 77 -9.37 9.04 1.95
CA LYS A 77 -9.49 9.06 0.48
C LYS A 77 -8.60 8.00 -0.17
N ALA A 78 -7.38 7.82 0.34
CA ALA A 78 -6.47 6.75 -0.10
C ALA A 78 -7.12 5.36 0.02
N PHE A 79 -7.72 5.08 1.18
CA PHE A 79 -8.35 3.81 1.49
C PHE A 79 -9.59 3.57 0.60
N LEU A 80 -10.48 4.55 0.50
CA LEU A 80 -11.69 4.44 -0.31
C LEU A 80 -11.40 4.24 -1.80
N ASN A 81 -10.41 4.94 -2.35
CA ASN A 81 -10.03 4.76 -3.75
C ASN A 81 -9.48 3.36 -4.01
N CYS A 82 -8.64 2.84 -3.11
CA CYS A 82 -8.14 1.48 -3.20
C CYS A 82 -9.27 0.44 -3.21
N LEU A 83 -10.29 0.60 -2.36
CA LEU A 83 -11.43 -0.32 -2.33
C LEU A 83 -12.23 -0.30 -3.63
N LYS A 84 -12.51 0.89 -4.18
CA LYS A 84 -13.22 1.03 -5.45
C LYS A 84 -12.47 0.40 -6.61
N ASP A 85 -11.17 0.67 -6.72
CA ASP A 85 -10.36 0.13 -7.80
C ASP A 85 -10.20 -1.40 -7.67
N ARG A 86 -10.12 -1.89 -6.43
CA ARG A 86 -10.13 -3.32 -6.12
C ARG A 86 -11.45 -3.96 -6.58
N GLU A 87 -12.61 -3.41 -6.25
CA GLU A 87 -13.91 -3.91 -6.71
C GLU A 87 -13.98 -3.98 -8.24
N ILE A 88 -13.55 -2.92 -8.93
CA ILE A 88 -13.47 -2.89 -10.40
C ILE A 88 -12.55 -4.00 -10.92
N MET A 89 -11.38 -4.19 -10.29
CA MET A 89 -10.44 -5.26 -10.66
C MET A 89 -11.01 -6.66 -10.46
N TRP A 90 -11.77 -6.89 -9.38
CA TRP A 90 -12.46 -8.17 -9.14
C TRP A 90 -13.53 -8.43 -10.19
N LEU A 91 -14.36 -7.44 -10.50
CA LEU A 91 -15.39 -7.55 -11.53
C LEU A 91 -14.81 -7.77 -12.92
N ALA A 92 -13.75 -7.03 -13.28
CA ALA A 92 -13.06 -7.20 -14.55
C ALA A 92 -12.45 -8.61 -14.67
N LYS A 93 -11.77 -9.11 -13.63
CA LYS A 93 -11.22 -10.48 -13.64
C LYS A 93 -12.30 -11.55 -13.70
N ALA A 94 -13.42 -11.40 -12.99
CA ALA A 94 -14.54 -12.34 -13.09
C ALA A 94 -15.01 -12.48 -14.55
N GLN A 95 -15.06 -11.36 -15.28
CA GLN A 95 -15.44 -11.33 -16.70
C GLN A 95 -14.39 -11.98 -17.64
N TYR A 96 -13.13 -12.10 -17.22
CA TYR A 96 -12.08 -12.83 -17.97
C TYR A 96 -12.01 -14.33 -17.63
N PHE A 97 -12.64 -14.78 -16.55
CA PHE A 97 -12.68 -16.19 -16.12
C PHE A 97 -14.02 -16.88 -16.40
N GLU A 98 -14.99 -16.18 -17.01
CA GLU A 98 -16.16 -16.78 -17.63
C GLU A 98 -15.80 -17.27 -19.05
N ILE A 99 -15.26 -18.48 -19.16
CA ILE A 99 -15.25 -19.33 -20.37
C ILE A 99 -15.80 -20.69 -20.00
#